data_AF-A0A2E0WB71-F1
#
_entry.id   AF-A0A2E0WB71-F1
#
_cell.length_a   1.000
_cell.length_b   1.000
_cell.length_c   1.000
_cell.angle_alpha   90.00
_cell.angle_beta   90.00
_cell.angle_gamma   90.00
#
_symmetry.space_group_name_H-M   'P 1'
#
loop_
_entity.id
_entity.type
_entity.pdbx_description
1 polymer ?
#
loop_
_entity_poly.entity_id
_entity_poly.type
_entity_poly.pdbx_seq_one_letter_code
_entity_poly.pdbx_strand_id
1 'polypeptide(L)'
;MYFRRVLLCLLASVLTMGLAVSFGVARADIDCSNVSPWSSGTVYTGGEIVRQDGRAFEAKWWTQNQSPATNNGGVNDWSVAWLSLGGCLDPDPQPGSSTTPTQPAATGYVGADHPEIKYMGRWDKSDPKNPSFSFGHSLKARFQGTSIAIKMQQSATIHYQYRIDDGPFQKIVLSGDETYTLATGLDDDDHTILFYRRLEASYGISTFRGFELDQGKTLLPLEEEPKRRIEIIGDSISAGYGAEGPHTIATDSTYLSYGAQLARMLDADWSIIARSGIPLSQGSGGDAPMPQRYPFTHFVWFGTSPLWDFSGPAPEAVIVALGTNDFVFGNPSQEQFEKAYLDFLDTIQGNYPESEIFLMNPLVGTVAGHNNPNRWTAARQYIRNVVAKSDDKVHFVEVGTPSQPILDAVADYSGDRTHPNESGHAKIASHLYPIVSNVIGAGDTSSSPSPSLTPSPSLTPSPSLTPSPSLTPSPSLTPSVDPTEGIQCSLLDKWSSTTIYTGGEKVQSADRVYRAKWWTQNQPPIGNSGGPTDWSQAWLELGACR
;
A
#
# COMPACT_ATOMS: atom_id res chain seq x y z
N MET A 1 -15.10 30.17 65.15
CA MET A 1 -14.24 29.24 65.91
C MET A 1 -13.04 28.92 65.04
N TYR A 2 -11.92 29.63 65.22
CA TYR A 2 -10.73 29.21 66.00
C TYR A 2 -10.02 27.99 65.38
N PHE A 3 -8.71 27.90 65.10
CA PHE A 3 -7.49 28.73 65.21
C PHE A 3 -6.39 27.85 64.54
N ARG A 4 -5.74 28.23 63.42
CA ARG A 4 -4.36 28.74 63.27
C ARG A 4 -3.24 28.13 64.14
N ARG A 5 -2.08 27.82 63.48
CA ARG A 5 -0.63 27.89 63.89
C ARG A 5 0.11 26.53 64.00
N VAL A 6 1.40 26.30 63.67
CA VAL A 6 2.61 27.09 63.26
C VAL A 6 3.72 26.06 62.86
N LEU A 7 4.41 26.15 61.70
CA LEU A 7 5.72 26.77 61.38
C LEU A 7 7.00 26.11 61.97
N LEU A 8 7.96 25.73 61.10
CA LEU A 8 9.45 25.83 61.27
C LEU A 8 10.13 25.34 59.96
N CYS A 9 10.57 26.21 59.04
CA CYS A 9 11.91 26.85 58.90
C CYS A 9 13.10 25.88 58.75
N LEU A 10 13.74 25.86 57.57
CA LEU A 10 15.15 26.28 57.37
C LEU A 10 15.60 26.10 55.90
N LEU A 11 16.02 27.21 55.29
CA LEU A 11 16.92 27.29 54.14
C LEU A 11 18.35 27.10 54.64
N ALA A 12 19.11 26.18 54.04
CA ALA A 12 20.57 26.22 54.05
C ALA A 12 21.12 25.54 52.78
N SER A 13 21.78 26.34 51.96
CA SER A 13 22.47 25.99 50.74
C SER A 13 23.64 25.03 51.00
N VAL A 14 23.74 23.95 50.24
CA VAL A 14 25.02 23.24 50.03
C VAL A 14 25.21 23.06 48.53
N LEU A 15 26.14 23.85 48.01
CA LEU A 15 26.75 23.72 46.69
C LEU A 15 27.51 22.38 46.66
N THR A 16 26.99 21.38 45.95
CA THR A 16 27.77 20.18 45.60
C THR A 16 28.01 20.18 44.11
N MET A 17 29.24 20.56 43.77
CA MET A 17 29.84 20.45 42.45
C MET A 17 30.08 18.97 42.18
N GLY A 18 29.07 18.27 41.68
CA GLY A 18 29.18 16.90 41.20
C GLY A 18 29.82 16.91 39.81
N LEU A 19 31.13 16.71 39.73
CA LEU A 19 31.77 16.25 38.51
C LEU A 19 31.12 14.90 38.14
N ALA A 20 30.24 14.90 37.13
CA ALA A 20 29.91 13.69 36.42
C ALA A 20 31.15 13.30 35.61
N VAL A 21 32.01 12.46 36.19
CA VAL A 21 32.98 11.68 35.43
C VAL A 21 32.16 10.76 34.56
N SER A 22 31.94 11.18 33.32
CA SER A 22 31.39 10.32 32.29
C SER A 22 32.42 9.21 32.07
N PHE A 23 32.14 8.00 32.56
CA PHE A 23 32.80 6.82 32.03
C PHE A 23 32.32 6.67 30.59
N GLY A 24 33.00 7.34 29.67
CA GLY A 24 32.96 7.00 28.26
C GLY A 24 33.50 5.60 28.15
N VAL A 25 32.61 4.61 28.00
CA VAL A 25 33.02 3.32 27.47
C VAL A 25 33.58 3.63 26.09
N ALA A 26 34.90 3.52 25.94
CA ALA A 26 35.55 3.65 24.65
C ALA A 26 34.82 2.71 23.68
N ARG A 27 34.18 3.28 22.65
CA ARG A 27 33.64 2.50 21.55
C ARG A 27 34.85 1.83 20.91
N ALA A 28 34.82 0.50 20.78
CA ALA A 28 35.87 -0.20 20.06
C ALA A 28 35.82 0.26 18.61
N ASP A 29 36.78 1.08 18.21
CA ASP A 29 36.96 1.43 16.81
C ASP A 29 37.53 0.21 16.06
N ILE A 30 37.11 0.03 14.82
CA ILE A 30 37.38 -1.16 14.00
C ILE A 30 38.44 -0.81 12.97
N ASP A 31 39.39 -1.72 12.77
CA ASP A 31 40.34 -1.60 11.65
C ASP A 31 39.59 -1.86 10.33
N CYS A 32 39.38 -0.79 9.57
CA CYS A 32 38.68 -0.83 8.29
C CYS A 32 39.63 -0.91 7.09
N SER A 33 40.94 -1.14 7.29
CA SER A 33 41.95 -1.15 6.22
C SER A 33 41.62 -2.11 5.07
N ASN A 34 40.96 -3.23 5.36
CA ASN A 34 40.54 -4.25 4.39
C ASN A 34 39.02 -4.37 4.21
N VAL A 35 38.24 -3.41 4.73
CA VAL A 35 36.78 -3.39 4.59
C VAL A 35 36.40 -2.63 3.32
N SER A 36 35.61 -3.26 2.45
CA SER A 36 35.19 -2.64 1.18
C SER A 36 34.18 -1.51 1.42
N PRO A 37 34.21 -0.42 0.62
CA PRO A 37 33.17 0.59 0.68
C PRO A 37 31.81 0.01 0.26
N TRP A 38 30.74 0.47 0.91
CA TRP A 38 29.39 0.10 0.51
C TRP A 38 29.04 0.64 -0.88
N SER A 39 28.28 -0.12 -1.67
CA SER A 39 27.80 0.25 -3.00
C SER A 39 26.34 -0.17 -3.16
N SER A 40 25.51 0.73 -3.68
CA SER A 40 24.06 0.51 -3.89
C SER A 40 23.75 -0.64 -4.84
N GLY A 41 24.59 -0.85 -5.86
CA GLY A 41 24.43 -1.91 -6.86
C GLY A 41 24.86 -3.30 -6.38
N THR A 42 25.60 -3.39 -5.28
CA THR A 42 26.14 -4.65 -4.77
C THR A 42 25.13 -5.32 -3.84
N VAL A 43 24.92 -6.62 -4.04
CA VAL A 43 24.17 -7.47 -3.12
C VAL A 43 25.08 -7.86 -1.97
N TYR A 44 24.60 -7.68 -0.74
CA TYR A 44 25.29 -8.11 0.47
C TYR A 44 24.54 -9.23 1.16
N THR A 45 25.25 -10.24 1.64
CA THR A 45 24.68 -11.36 2.40
C THR A 45 25.02 -11.26 3.90
N GLY A 46 24.24 -11.95 4.74
CA GLY A 46 24.39 -11.87 6.19
C GLY A 46 25.82 -12.18 6.66
N GLY A 47 26.42 -11.30 7.44
CA GLY A 47 27.80 -11.36 7.93
C GLY A 47 28.81 -10.54 7.11
N GLU A 48 28.43 -10.00 5.95
CA GLU A 48 29.34 -9.18 5.14
C GLU A 48 29.51 -7.78 5.72
N ILE A 49 30.77 -7.33 5.82
CA ILE A 49 31.15 -6.05 6.43
C ILE A 49 31.52 -5.03 5.35
N VAL A 50 30.95 -3.84 5.48
CA VAL A 50 31.21 -2.69 4.60
C VAL A 50 31.56 -1.45 5.41
N ARG A 51 32.20 -0.48 4.74
CA ARG A 51 32.45 0.85 5.32
C ARG A 51 31.70 1.95 4.57
N GLN A 52 31.15 2.90 5.31
CA GLN A 52 30.52 4.10 4.79
C GLN A 52 30.66 5.23 5.82
N ASP A 53 30.98 6.44 5.39
CA ASP A 53 31.11 7.63 6.24
C ASP A 53 32.02 7.44 7.47
N GLY A 54 33.15 6.75 7.28
CA GLY A 54 34.14 6.49 8.34
C GLY A 54 33.68 5.49 9.41
N ARG A 55 32.67 4.67 9.11
CA ARG A 55 32.11 3.67 10.02
C ARG A 55 32.01 2.30 9.36
N ALA A 56 32.10 1.24 10.17
CA ALA A 56 31.91 -0.13 9.74
C ALA A 56 30.49 -0.64 10.07
N PHE A 57 29.93 -1.43 9.15
CA PHE A 57 28.61 -2.02 9.27
C PHE A 57 28.63 -3.47 8.80
N GLU A 58 27.86 -4.33 9.45
CA GLU A 58 27.68 -5.73 9.06
C GLU A 58 26.25 -5.95 8.56
N ALA A 59 26.09 -6.57 7.40
CA ALA A 59 24.78 -6.97 6.89
C ALA A 59 24.20 -8.06 7.80
N LYS A 60 22.99 -7.87 8.33
CA LYS A 60 22.34 -8.87 9.18
C LYS A 60 21.67 -9.99 8.37
N TRP A 61 21.30 -9.69 7.14
CA TRP A 61 20.68 -10.59 6.16
C TRP A 61 20.92 -10.06 4.75
N TRP A 62 20.36 -10.74 3.74
CA TRP A 62 20.44 -10.31 2.35
C TRP A 62 19.94 -8.87 2.17
N THR A 63 20.75 -7.98 1.60
CA THR A 63 20.39 -6.58 1.37
C THR A 63 21.06 -6.03 0.13
N GLN A 64 20.36 -5.18 -0.61
CA GLN A 64 20.87 -4.44 -1.76
C GLN A 64 20.23 -3.05 -1.75
N ASN A 65 21.00 -2.02 -2.12
CA ASN A 65 20.53 -0.63 -2.20
C ASN A 65 19.94 -0.03 -0.90
N GLN A 66 20.15 -0.64 0.26
CA GLN A 66 19.82 -0.04 1.56
C GLN A 66 21.11 0.52 2.16
N SER A 67 21.27 1.85 2.15
CA SER A 67 22.48 2.50 2.64
C SER A 67 22.69 2.25 4.14
N PRO A 68 23.83 1.69 4.59
CA PRO A 68 24.13 1.51 6.00
C PRO A 68 24.15 2.82 6.78
N ALA A 69 24.47 3.96 6.16
CA ALA A 69 24.44 5.26 6.83
C ALA A 69 23.05 5.62 7.39
N THR A 70 21.97 5.18 6.73
CA THR A 70 20.57 5.50 7.10
C THR A 70 19.74 4.29 7.52
N ASN A 71 20.24 3.07 7.29
CA ASN A 71 19.53 1.81 7.60
C ASN A 71 20.34 0.92 8.57
N ASN A 72 20.88 1.50 9.64
CA ASN A 72 21.63 0.75 10.66
C ASN A 72 21.04 0.88 12.06
N GLY A 73 21.28 -0.14 12.89
CA GLY A 73 20.85 -0.18 14.28
C GLY A 73 21.73 -1.09 15.14
N GLY A 74 21.38 -1.23 16.42
CA GLY A 74 22.06 -2.14 17.34
C GLY A 74 21.76 -3.62 17.04
N VAL A 75 22.43 -4.54 17.73
CA VAL A 75 22.28 -6.00 17.53
C VAL A 75 20.82 -6.45 17.56
N ASN A 76 20.01 -5.89 18.47
CA ASN A 76 18.60 -6.27 18.66
C ASN A 76 17.60 -5.50 17.79
N ASP A 77 18.07 -4.60 16.92
CA ASP A 77 17.21 -3.84 16.02
C ASP A 77 16.98 -4.57 14.70
N TRP A 78 15.92 -5.38 14.64
CA TRP A 78 15.56 -6.18 13.45
C TRP A 78 14.80 -5.38 12.38
N SER A 79 14.59 -4.07 12.57
CA SER A 79 13.90 -3.23 11.60
C SER A 79 14.81 -2.71 10.48
N VAL A 80 16.12 -2.90 10.61
CA VAL A 80 17.16 -2.33 9.75
C VAL A 80 18.20 -3.37 9.34
N ALA A 81 18.62 -3.35 8.08
CA ALA A 81 19.45 -4.39 7.49
C ALA A 81 20.91 -4.40 7.98
N TRP A 82 21.39 -3.28 8.54
CA TRP A 82 22.77 -3.14 8.96
C TRP A 82 22.93 -3.11 10.48
N LEU A 83 23.91 -3.85 10.98
CA LEU A 83 24.43 -3.72 12.33
C LEU A 83 25.52 -2.65 12.36
N SER A 84 25.37 -1.63 13.21
CA SER A 84 26.42 -0.61 13.42
C SER A 84 27.56 -1.21 14.24
N LEU A 85 28.74 -1.37 13.63
CA LEU A 85 29.88 -1.98 14.32
C LEU A 85 30.78 -0.94 15.03
N GLY A 86 30.93 0.28 14.51
CA GLY A 86 31.78 1.30 15.13
C GLY A 86 32.38 2.30 14.14
N GLY A 87 33.23 3.20 14.65
CA GLY A 87 34.07 4.06 13.81
C GLY A 87 35.25 3.26 13.23
N CYS A 88 35.76 3.68 12.08
CA CYS A 88 36.96 3.12 11.47
C CYS A 88 38.23 3.78 12.03
N LEU A 89 39.24 2.99 12.39
CA LEU A 89 40.59 3.46 12.68
C LEU A 89 41.36 3.61 11.37
N ASP A 90 41.43 4.81 10.80
CA ASP A 90 42.34 5.07 9.69
C ASP A 90 43.70 5.56 10.23
N PRO A 91 44.84 4.90 9.90
CA PRO A 91 46.14 5.51 10.04
C PRO A 91 46.29 6.63 8.99
N ASP A 92 46.52 7.84 9.49
CA ASP A 92 46.87 9.11 8.81
C ASP A 92 47.17 9.02 7.29
N PRO A 93 46.48 9.77 6.40
CA PRO A 93 46.65 9.62 4.96
C PRO A 93 47.94 10.27 4.44
N GLN A 94 48.74 9.50 3.70
CA GLN A 94 49.75 10.03 2.77
C GLN A 94 49.07 10.76 1.59
N PRO A 95 49.58 11.92 1.13
CA PRO A 95 48.95 12.68 0.06
C PRO A 95 49.27 12.07 -1.31
N GLY A 96 48.26 11.49 -1.97
CA GLY A 96 48.40 11.11 -3.37
C GLY A 96 47.38 10.10 -3.90
N SER A 97 46.14 10.53 -4.12
CA SER A 97 45.30 10.15 -5.28
C SER A 97 43.93 10.81 -5.12
N SER A 98 43.68 11.84 -5.93
CA SER A 98 42.41 12.55 -6.02
C SER A 98 41.39 11.69 -6.74
N THR A 99 40.52 11.00 -6.01
CA THR A 99 39.12 10.82 -6.46
C THR A 99 38.30 11.86 -5.74
N THR A 100 37.94 12.92 -6.45
CA THR A 100 37.02 13.97 -6.01
C THR A 100 35.79 13.32 -5.38
N PRO A 101 35.44 13.61 -4.11
CA PRO A 101 34.12 13.30 -3.59
C PRO A 101 33.12 14.05 -4.47
N THR A 102 32.21 13.35 -5.14
CA THR A 102 31.11 14.01 -5.85
C THR A 102 30.33 14.82 -4.82
N GLN A 103 30.55 16.13 -4.81
CA GLN A 103 29.72 17.08 -4.10
C GLN A 103 28.27 16.80 -4.51
N PRO A 104 27.29 16.75 -3.59
CA PRO A 104 25.89 16.65 -3.98
C PRO A 104 25.63 17.70 -5.06
N ALA A 105 25.11 17.27 -6.21
CA ALA A 105 24.75 18.19 -7.26
C ALA A 105 23.89 19.31 -6.64
N ALA A 106 24.16 20.57 -7.00
CA ALA A 106 23.30 21.66 -6.56
C ALA A 106 21.85 21.31 -6.93
N THR A 107 20.90 21.55 -6.03
CA THR A 107 19.48 21.19 -6.24
C THR A 107 18.64 22.41 -6.61
N GLY A 108 17.69 22.22 -7.53
CA GLY A 108 16.65 23.18 -7.88
C GLY A 108 15.34 22.86 -7.16
N TYR A 109 14.75 23.84 -6.50
CA TYR A 109 13.45 23.69 -5.83
C TYR A 109 12.28 23.87 -6.80
N VAL A 110 11.35 22.92 -6.82
CA VAL A 110 10.07 23.00 -7.51
C VAL A 110 8.94 23.05 -6.49
N GLY A 111 8.20 24.16 -6.45
CA GLY A 111 7.10 24.36 -5.50
C GLY A 111 5.90 23.44 -5.74
N ALA A 112 5.12 23.20 -4.68
CA ALA A 112 3.88 22.42 -4.77
C ALA A 112 2.80 23.06 -5.67
N ASP A 113 2.90 24.36 -5.93
CA ASP A 113 2.02 25.08 -6.87
C ASP A 113 2.38 24.85 -8.35
N HIS A 114 3.37 24.01 -8.65
CA HIS A 114 3.75 23.70 -10.02
C HIS A 114 2.61 22.96 -10.76
N PRO A 115 2.24 23.40 -11.99
CA PRO A 115 1.07 22.88 -12.69
C PRO A 115 1.18 21.41 -13.10
N GLU A 116 2.41 20.92 -13.30
CA GLU A 116 2.68 19.54 -13.72
C GLU A 116 2.63 18.51 -12.56
N ILE A 117 2.16 18.91 -11.37
CA ILE A 117 1.95 18.00 -10.25
C ILE A 117 0.49 17.55 -10.24
N LYS A 118 0.28 16.26 -10.48
CA LYS A 118 -1.04 15.65 -10.36
C LYS A 118 -1.30 15.25 -8.92
N TYR A 119 -2.36 15.81 -8.34
CA TYR A 119 -2.85 15.48 -7.01
C TYR A 119 -4.09 14.60 -7.13
N MET A 120 -4.05 13.40 -6.54
CA MET A 120 -5.14 12.43 -6.57
C MET A 120 -5.77 12.32 -5.19
N GLY A 121 -7.09 12.49 -5.10
CA GLY A 121 -7.86 12.50 -3.85
C GLY A 121 -8.24 13.91 -3.37
N ARG A 122 -8.62 14.04 -2.09
CA ARG A 122 -9.03 15.28 -1.46
C ARG A 122 -7.83 16.03 -0.85
N TRP A 123 -7.41 17.06 -1.56
CA TRP A 123 -6.32 17.95 -1.15
C TRP A 123 -6.87 19.35 -0.88
N ASP A 124 -6.58 19.90 0.30
CA ASP A 124 -6.77 21.31 0.56
C ASP A 124 -5.68 22.09 -0.15
N LYS A 125 -6.06 22.83 -1.20
CA LYS A 125 -5.17 23.67 -2.01
C LYS A 125 -5.45 25.16 -1.81
N SER A 126 -6.12 25.54 -0.72
CA SER A 126 -6.41 26.95 -0.41
C SER A 126 -5.13 27.78 -0.26
N ASP A 127 -4.06 27.17 0.26
CA ASP A 127 -2.68 27.63 0.08
C ASP A 127 -2.00 26.75 -0.98
N PRO A 128 -1.87 27.23 -2.24
CA PRO A 128 -1.32 26.42 -3.33
C PRO A 128 0.14 26.05 -3.14
N LYS A 129 0.88 26.75 -2.27
CA LYS A 129 2.28 26.42 -1.95
C LYS A 129 2.41 25.35 -0.87
N ASN A 130 1.33 25.07 -0.16
CA ASN A 130 1.30 24.14 0.97
C ASN A 130 0.04 23.26 0.93
N PRO A 131 -0.24 22.56 -0.18
CA PRO A 131 -1.39 21.69 -0.26
C PRO A 131 -1.30 20.57 0.77
N SER A 132 -2.42 20.29 1.44
CA SER A 132 -2.47 19.36 2.57
C SER A 132 -3.60 18.35 2.46
N PHE A 133 -3.44 17.21 3.12
CA PHE A 133 -4.35 16.08 3.07
C PHE A 133 -4.19 15.18 4.29
N SER A 134 -5.12 14.25 4.50
CA SER A 134 -5.02 13.27 5.62
C SER A 134 -5.39 11.85 5.22
N PHE A 135 -6.37 11.70 4.32
CA PHE A 135 -6.80 10.42 3.79
C PHE A 135 -5.74 9.73 2.91
N GLY A 136 -6.01 8.47 2.50
CA GLY A 136 -5.14 7.62 1.67
C GLY A 136 -4.98 8.11 0.23
N HIS A 137 -4.46 9.32 0.07
CA HIS A 137 -4.32 10.06 -1.18
C HIS A 137 -2.89 10.01 -1.70
N SER A 138 -2.69 10.53 -2.90
CA SER A 138 -1.43 10.40 -3.62
C SER A 138 -1.14 11.55 -4.55
N LEU A 139 0.08 11.59 -5.03
CA LEU A 139 0.52 12.48 -6.09
C LEU A 139 1.35 11.74 -7.12
N LYS A 140 1.36 12.28 -8.34
CA LYS A 140 2.17 11.82 -9.47
C LYS A 140 2.81 13.02 -10.14
N ALA A 141 4.07 12.90 -10.53
CA ALA A 141 4.75 13.90 -11.33
C ALA A 141 5.78 13.24 -12.24
N ARG A 142 6.04 13.85 -13.40
CA ARG A 142 7.18 13.51 -14.24
C ARG A 142 8.27 14.57 -14.01
N PHE A 143 9.51 14.17 -13.88
CA PHE A 143 10.64 15.05 -13.56
C PHE A 143 11.85 14.71 -14.41
N GLN A 144 12.76 15.67 -14.56
CA GLN A 144 14.04 15.45 -15.23
C GLN A 144 15.17 15.33 -14.21
N GLY A 145 16.19 14.56 -14.54
CA GLY A 145 17.45 14.54 -13.81
C GLY A 145 17.74 13.23 -13.08
N THR A 146 18.86 13.24 -12.38
CA THR A 146 19.47 12.05 -11.77
C THR A 146 19.03 11.81 -10.32
N SER A 147 18.25 12.75 -9.75
CA SER A 147 17.80 12.70 -8.37
C SER A 147 16.48 13.43 -8.13
N ILE A 148 15.79 13.01 -7.07
CA ILE A 148 14.58 13.68 -6.57
C ILE A 148 14.49 13.53 -5.05
N ALA A 149 14.16 14.64 -4.38
CA ALA A 149 13.76 14.68 -2.98
C ALA A 149 12.40 15.36 -2.83
N ILE A 150 11.67 14.99 -1.78
CA ILE A 150 10.34 15.53 -1.47
C ILE A 150 10.38 16.35 -0.19
N LYS A 151 9.80 17.54 -0.21
CA LYS A 151 9.66 18.39 0.99
C LYS A 151 8.26 18.26 1.56
N MET A 152 8.18 17.80 2.81
CA MET A 152 6.94 17.47 3.48
C MET A 152 6.93 17.98 4.92
N GLN A 153 5.79 18.51 5.35
CA GLN A 153 5.47 18.73 6.75
C GLN A 153 4.41 17.73 7.21
N GLN A 154 4.61 17.13 8.38
CA GLN A 154 3.70 16.15 8.98
C GLN A 154 3.28 16.60 10.38
N SER A 155 1.99 16.43 10.71
CA SER A 155 1.52 16.65 12.07
C SER A 155 1.86 15.50 13.03
N ALA A 156 2.29 14.35 12.48
CA ALA A 156 2.65 13.13 13.20
C ALA A 156 3.61 12.29 12.33
N THR A 157 4.05 11.13 12.81
CA THR A 157 4.82 10.18 11.99
C THR A 157 3.89 9.44 11.04
N ILE A 158 4.10 9.59 9.73
CA ILE A 158 3.22 9.02 8.69
C ILE A 158 4.02 8.09 7.77
N HIS A 159 3.43 6.95 7.43
CA HIS A 159 4.01 5.97 6.51
C HIS A 159 3.53 6.22 5.07
N TYR A 160 4.48 6.14 4.15
CA TYR A 160 4.30 6.32 2.72
C TYR A 160 4.96 5.20 1.94
N GLN A 161 4.62 5.12 0.67
CA GLN A 161 5.39 4.37 -0.31
C GLN A 161 5.46 5.15 -1.62
N TYR A 162 6.52 4.93 -2.36
CA TYR A 162 6.72 5.55 -3.66
C TYR A 162 7.48 4.67 -4.61
N ARG A 163 7.41 4.95 -5.90
CA ARG A 163 8.28 4.33 -6.90
C ARG A 163 8.73 5.37 -7.91
N ILE A 164 9.92 5.14 -8.45
CA ILE A 164 10.46 5.84 -9.61
C ILE A 164 10.24 4.94 -10.82
N ASP A 165 9.66 5.50 -11.86
CA ASP A 165 9.28 4.81 -13.10
C ASP A 165 8.46 3.53 -12.80
N ASP A 166 8.81 2.45 -13.49
CA ASP A 166 8.23 1.11 -13.27
C ASP A 166 9.02 0.30 -12.22
N GLY A 167 9.89 0.96 -11.45
CA GLY A 167 10.63 0.35 -10.35
C GLY A 167 9.74 -0.15 -9.21
N PRO A 168 10.30 -0.97 -8.30
CA PRO A 168 9.57 -1.47 -7.14
C PRO A 168 9.23 -0.34 -6.16
N PHE A 169 8.09 -0.48 -5.48
CA PHE A 169 7.73 0.43 -4.40
C PHE A 169 8.74 0.39 -3.25
N GLN A 170 9.23 1.56 -2.89
CA GLN A 170 9.99 1.84 -1.69
C GLN A 170 9.03 2.32 -0.59
N LYS A 171 9.25 1.90 0.66
CA LYS A 171 8.52 2.40 1.82
C LYS A 171 9.35 3.49 2.50
N ILE A 172 8.70 4.55 2.96
CA ILE A 172 9.36 5.65 3.68
C ILE A 172 8.47 6.16 4.81
N VAL A 173 9.07 6.55 5.91
CA VAL A 173 8.40 7.11 7.08
C VAL A 173 8.82 8.56 7.22
N LEU A 174 7.84 9.48 7.26
CA LEU A 174 8.07 10.91 7.32
C LEU A 174 7.56 11.48 8.63
N SER A 175 8.27 12.46 9.19
CA SER A 175 7.88 13.25 10.36
C SER A 175 8.41 14.69 10.26
N GLY A 176 7.95 15.59 11.13
CA GLY A 176 8.48 16.97 11.17
C GLY A 176 8.20 17.76 9.89
N ASP A 177 9.01 18.79 9.63
CA ASP A 177 8.99 19.64 8.42
C ASP A 177 10.37 19.56 7.75
N GLU A 178 10.53 18.60 6.85
CA GLU A 178 11.85 18.15 6.38
C GLU A 178 11.84 17.85 4.87
N THR A 179 13.03 17.83 4.28
CA THR A 179 13.28 17.33 2.92
C THR A 179 13.80 15.89 2.99
N TYR A 180 13.21 14.98 2.19
CA TYR A 180 13.55 13.57 2.15
C TYR A 180 13.99 13.14 0.75
N THR A 181 15.21 12.64 0.63
CA THR A 181 15.70 12.06 -0.62
C THR A 181 14.89 10.80 -0.98
N LEU A 182 14.30 10.80 -2.17
CA LEU A 182 13.55 9.66 -2.70
C LEU A 182 14.43 8.83 -3.65
N ALA A 183 15.25 9.47 -4.48
CA ALA A 183 16.18 8.75 -5.35
C ALA A 183 17.41 9.60 -5.69
N THR A 184 18.53 8.94 -5.92
CA THR A 184 19.78 9.50 -6.45
C THR A 184 20.43 8.47 -7.39
N GLY A 185 21.31 8.93 -8.26
CA GLY A 185 22.05 8.05 -9.17
C GLY A 185 21.16 7.41 -10.23
N LEU A 186 20.04 8.06 -10.57
CA LEU A 186 19.27 7.74 -11.76
C LEU A 186 20.06 8.17 -13.00
N ASP A 187 19.72 7.62 -14.16
CA ASP A 187 20.20 8.14 -15.42
C ASP A 187 19.76 9.61 -15.60
N ASP A 188 20.51 10.43 -16.35
CA ASP A 188 20.06 11.80 -16.63
C ASP A 188 19.00 11.81 -17.73
N ASP A 189 17.77 11.45 -17.37
CA ASP A 189 16.63 11.33 -18.27
C ASP A 189 15.35 11.87 -17.61
N ASP A 190 14.22 11.68 -18.29
CA ASP A 190 12.90 11.92 -17.75
C ASP A 190 12.42 10.70 -16.96
N HIS A 191 11.95 10.95 -15.73
CA HIS A 191 11.47 9.95 -14.80
C HIS A 191 10.07 10.28 -14.30
N THR A 192 9.36 9.29 -13.75
CA THR A 192 8.07 9.47 -13.10
C THR A 192 8.16 9.10 -11.62
N ILE A 193 7.69 9.98 -10.74
CA ILE A 193 7.44 9.67 -9.34
C ILE A 193 5.95 9.40 -9.12
N LEU A 194 5.68 8.33 -8.39
CA LEU A 194 4.36 8.02 -7.89
C LEU A 194 4.45 7.83 -6.37
N PHE A 195 3.75 8.65 -5.60
CA PHE A 195 3.90 8.75 -4.15
C PHE A 195 2.54 8.62 -3.45
N TYR A 196 2.42 7.61 -2.57
CA TYR A 196 1.20 7.25 -1.87
C TYR A 196 1.36 7.36 -0.36
N ARG A 197 0.36 7.95 0.29
CA ARG A 197 0.18 7.79 1.73
C ARG A 197 -0.43 6.42 2.03
N ARG A 198 0.22 5.65 2.90
CA ARG A 198 -0.25 4.30 3.28
C ARG A 198 -1.32 4.30 4.36
N LEU A 199 -1.26 5.28 5.27
CA LEU A 199 -2.12 5.33 6.45
C LEU A 199 -3.44 6.07 6.20
N GLU A 200 -4.47 5.72 6.95
CA GLU A 200 -5.75 6.42 6.94
C GLU A 200 -5.68 7.83 7.57
N ALA A 201 -6.82 8.51 7.51
CA ALA A 201 -6.96 9.92 7.86
C ALA A 201 -6.72 10.23 9.34
N SER A 202 -7.00 9.27 10.22
CA SER A 202 -6.89 9.44 11.67
C SER A 202 -5.46 9.60 12.19
N TYR A 203 -4.44 9.23 11.38
CA TYR A 203 -3.03 9.29 11.76
C TYR A 203 -2.41 10.68 11.69
N GLY A 204 -3.10 11.68 11.12
CA GLY A 204 -2.65 13.06 11.09
C GLY A 204 -2.58 13.66 9.68
N ILE A 205 -2.35 14.97 9.63
CA ILE A 205 -2.33 15.77 8.40
C ILE A 205 -0.91 15.80 7.82
N SER A 206 -0.85 15.78 6.50
CA SER A 206 0.35 15.87 5.69
C SER A 206 0.25 17.08 4.79
N THR A 207 1.32 17.85 4.72
CA THR A 207 1.44 19.05 3.88
C THR A 207 2.62 18.85 2.95
N PHE A 208 2.34 18.86 1.64
CA PHE A 208 3.36 18.80 0.61
C PHE A 208 3.82 20.22 0.28
N ARG A 209 5.13 20.45 0.23
CA ARG A 209 5.70 21.79 -0.06
C ARG A 209 6.33 21.87 -1.44
N GLY A 210 6.82 20.75 -1.97
CA GLY A 210 7.46 20.70 -3.28
C GLY A 210 8.48 19.57 -3.40
N PHE A 211 9.20 19.58 -4.51
CA PHE A 211 10.33 18.70 -4.78
C PHE A 211 11.65 19.48 -4.82
N GLU A 212 12.74 18.78 -4.58
CA GLU A 212 14.09 19.22 -4.96
C GLU A 212 14.60 18.27 -6.04
N LEU A 213 14.99 18.83 -7.18
CA LEU A 213 15.57 18.13 -8.34
C LEU A 213 17.01 18.60 -8.54
N ASP A 214 17.72 18.07 -9.53
CA ASP A 214 19.02 18.62 -9.92
C ASP A 214 18.90 20.07 -10.41
N GLN A 215 19.95 20.87 -10.22
CA GLN A 215 19.97 22.28 -10.60
C GLN A 215 19.60 22.47 -12.08
N GLY A 216 18.55 23.27 -12.32
CA GLY A 216 18.08 23.60 -13.67
C GLY A 216 17.17 22.54 -14.31
N LYS A 217 16.90 21.42 -13.62
CA LYS A 217 15.87 20.46 -14.03
C LYS A 217 14.50 20.90 -13.51
N THR A 218 13.45 20.36 -14.10
CA THR A 218 12.05 20.74 -13.83
C THR A 218 11.12 19.53 -13.88
N LEU A 219 9.86 19.75 -13.55
CA LEU A 219 8.78 18.82 -13.85
C LEU A 219 8.31 18.98 -15.30
N LEU A 220 7.78 17.88 -15.83
CA LEU A 220 7.28 17.76 -17.20
C LEU A 220 5.80 17.36 -17.19
N PRO A 221 5.05 17.66 -18.26
CA PRO A 221 3.71 17.15 -18.44
C PRO A 221 3.63 15.63 -18.35
N LEU A 222 2.57 15.14 -17.70
CA LEU A 222 2.23 13.72 -17.71
C LEU A 222 1.78 13.30 -19.11
N GLU A 223 2.24 12.12 -19.56
CA GLU A 223 1.91 11.61 -20.90
C GLU A 223 0.48 11.08 -20.99
N GLU A 224 0.01 10.45 -19.91
CA GLU A 224 -1.31 9.83 -19.83
C GLU A 224 -1.94 10.06 -18.45
N GLU A 225 -3.24 10.35 -18.48
CA GLU A 225 -4.07 10.46 -17.29
C GLU A 225 -5.27 9.52 -17.38
N PRO A 226 -5.56 8.77 -16.29
CA PRO A 226 -6.82 8.07 -16.15
C PRO A 226 -7.99 8.99 -16.45
N LYS A 227 -8.92 8.52 -17.28
CA LYS A 227 -10.12 9.28 -17.67
C LYS A 227 -11.26 9.14 -16.68
N ARG A 228 -11.10 8.25 -15.69
CA ARG A 228 -12.12 7.89 -14.71
C ARG A 228 -11.65 8.23 -13.31
N ARG A 229 -12.60 8.38 -12.41
CA ARG A 229 -12.41 8.59 -10.98
C ARG A 229 -13.43 7.76 -10.21
N ILE A 230 -12.97 7.07 -9.17
CA ILE A 230 -13.86 6.43 -8.20
C ILE A 230 -13.63 6.96 -6.79
N GLU A 231 -14.67 7.02 -5.97
CA GLU A 231 -14.55 7.36 -4.55
C GLU A 231 -15.01 6.19 -3.68
N ILE A 232 -14.21 5.85 -2.68
CA ILE A 232 -14.50 4.77 -1.73
C ILE A 232 -14.73 5.41 -0.37
N ILE A 233 -15.90 5.18 0.20
CA ILE A 233 -16.31 5.67 1.50
C ILE A 233 -16.46 4.46 2.43
N GLY A 234 -15.71 4.42 3.53
CA GLY A 234 -15.78 3.23 4.38
C GLY A 234 -15.04 3.29 5.71
N ASP A 235 -14.83 2.10 6.27
CA ASP A 235 -14.18 1.88 7.56
C ASP A 235 -12.73 1.36 7.41
N SER A 236 -12.23 0.64 8.42
CA SER A 236 -10.88 0.05 8.46
C SER A 236 -10.57 -0.85 7.27
N ILE A 237 -11.58 -1.55 6.74
CA ILE A 237 -11.41 -2.41 5.56
C ILE A 237 -11.11 -1.54 4.34
N SER A 238 -11.80 -0.41 4.19
CA SER A 238 -11.55 0.51 3.07
C SER A 238 -10.24 1.29 3.23
N ALA A 239 -9.80 1.49 4.48
CA ALA A 239 -8.51 2.07 4.81
C ALA A 239 -7.30 1.15 4.53
N GLY A 240 -7.51 -0.15 4.30
CA GLY A 240 -6.42 -1.11 4.15
C GLY A 240 -5.70 -1.43 5.47
N TYR A 241 -6.44 -1.42 6.59
CA TYR A 241 -5.93 -1.80 7.91
C TYR A 241 -5.42 -3.24 7.89
N GLY A 242 -4.13 -3.44 8.21
CA GLY A 242 -3.51 -4.77 8.19
C GLY A 242 -3.45 -5.43 6.81
N ALA A 243 -3.50 -4.65 5.72
CA ALA A 243 -3.51 -5.20 4.37
C ALA A 243 -2.26 -6.04 4.06
N GLU A 244 -1.10 -5.76 4.67
CA GLU A 244 0.13 -6.54 4.47
C GLU A 244 0.34 -7.65 5.53
N GLY A 245 -0.65 -7.95 6.37
CA GLY A 245 -0.57 -8.99 7.40
C GLY A 245 -1.00 -8.51 8.79
N PRO A 246 -0.66 -9.26 9.86
CA PRO A 246 -1.07 -8.94 11.23
C PRO A 246 -0.77 -7.48 11.58
N HIS A 247 -1.79 -6.79 12.11
CA HIS A 247 -1.74 -5.34 12.16
C HIS A 247 -0.59 -4.79 13.00
N THR A 248 0.18 -3.94 12.33
CA THR A 248 1.04 -2.89 12.83
C THR A 248 0.81 -1.66 11.96
N ILE A 249 1.25 -0.47 12.41
CA ILE A 249 1.18 0.74 11.57
C ILE A 249 1.90 0.52 10.22
N ALA A 250 2.96 -0.28 10.20
CA ALA A 250 3.71 -0.56 8.98
C ALA A 250 2.96 -1.47 8.00
N THR A 251 2.03 -2.31 8.46
CA THR A 251 1.28 -3.24 7.60
C THR A 251 0.01 -2.64 7.01
N ASP A 252 -0.39 -1.44 7.45
CA ASP A 252 -1.49 -0.71 6.83
C ASP A 252 -1.08 -0.22 5.44
N SER A 253 -1.99 -0.36 4.47
CA SER A 253 -1.74 0.07 3.10
C SER A 253 -3.04 0.36 2.34
N THR A 254 -3.35 1.65 2.24
CA THR A 254 -4.42 2.16 1.35
C THR A 254 -4.20 1.75 -0.11
N TYR A 255 -2.94 1.61 -0.57
CA TYR A 255 -2.61 1.19 -1.93
C TYR A 255 -3.03 -0.25 -2.22
N LEU A 256 -2.92 -1.13 -1.21
CA LEU A 256 -3.36 -2.52 -1.30
C LEU A 256 -4.83 -2.70 -0.92
N SER A 257 -5.53 -1.66 -0.48
CA SER A 257 -6.97 -1.73 -0.24
C SER A 257 -7.72 -2.11 -1.52
N TYR A 258 -8.86 -2.80 -1.35
CA TYR A 258 -9.69 -3.25 -2.48
C TYR A 258 -10.15 -2.08 -3.37
N GLY A 259 -10.37 -0.90 -2.78
CA GLY A 259 -10.77 0.31 -3.51
C GLY A 259 -9.68 0.80 -4.46
N ALA A 260 -8.44 0.89 -3.97
CA ALA A 260 -7.31 1.27 -4.81
C ALA A 260 -6.99 0.18 -5.87
N GLN A 261 -7.14 -1.10 -5.52
CA GLN A 261 -6.98 -2.19 -6.48
C GLN A 261 -8.02 -2.12 -7.60
N LEU A 262 -9.30 -1.92 -7.26
CA LEU A 262 -10.37 -1.74 -8.22
C LEU A 262 -10.15 -0.52 -9.14
N ALA A 263 -9.70 0.61 -8.57
CA ALA A 263 -9.40 1.80 -9.35
C ALA A 263 -8.34 1.52 -10.44
N ARG A 264 -7.28 0.79 -10.09
CA ARG A 264 -6.26 0.37 -11.06
C ARG A 264 -6.82 -0.56 -12.15
N MET A 265 -7.72 -1.47 -11.78
CA MET A 265 -8.40 -2.34 -12.76
C MET A 265 -9.29 -1.57 -13.73
N LEU A 266 -9.87 -0.45 -13.28
CA LEU A 266 -10.76 0.42 -14.07
C LEU A 266 -10.04 1.50 -14.87
N ASP A 267 -8.71 1.61 -14.74
CA ASP A 267 -7.92 2.76 -15.19
C ASP A 267 -8.55 4.08 -14.69
N ALA A 268 -8.68 4.17 -13.37
CA ALA A 268 -9.30 5.28 -12.67
C ALA A 268 -8.38 5.87 -11.59
N ASP A 269 -8.42 7.19 -11.44
CA ASP A 269 -7.99 7.83 -10.20
C ASP A 269 -8.92 7.45 -9.06
N TRP A 270 -8.45 7.57 -7.81
CA TRP A 270 -9.29 7.25 -6.65
C TRP A 270 -9.15 8.22 -5.49
N SER A 271 -10.21 8.23 -4.68
CA SER A 271 -10.27 8.88 -3.37
C SER A 271 -10.74 7.85 -2.35
N ILE A 272 -10.00 7.65 -1.25
CA ILE A 272 -10.40 6.75 -0.15
C ILE A 272 -10.74 7.61 1.07
N ILE A 273 -12.02 7.78 1.33
CA ILE A 273 -12.58 8.49 2.48
C ILE A 273 -12.93 7.44 3.53
N ALA A 274 -11.92 7.01 4.27
CA ALA A 274 -12.04 5.90 5.21
C ALA A 274 -11.40 6.19 6.57
N ARG A 275 -11.98 5.60 7.62
CA ARG A 275 -11.45 5.64 8.98
C ARG A 275 -11.81 4.39 9.78
N SER A 276 -10.85 3.82 10.47
CA SER A 276 -10.97 2.57 11.20
C SER A 276 -11.97 2.69 12.34
N GLY A 277 -12.92 1.75 12.44
CA GLY A 277 -13.95 1.77 13.47
C GLY A 277 -15.10 2.77 13.24
N ILE A 278 -15.09 3.55 12.16
CA ILE A 278 -16.16 4.52 11.91
C ILE A 278 -17.49 3.82 11.54
N PRO A 279 -18.61 4.19 12.18
CA PRO A 279 -19.94 3.68 11.82
C PRO A 279 -20.62 4.56 10.76
N LEU A 280 -21.74 4.06 10.22
CA LEU A 280 -22.71 4.88 9.49
C LEU A 280 -23.67 5.61 10.44
N SER A 281 -24.16 4.91 11.46
CA SER A 281 -25.20 5.37 12.38
C SER A 281 -24.62 5.92 13.68
N GLN A 282 -25.32 6.91 14.24
CA GLN A 282 -25.00 7.49 15.54
C GLN A 282 -25.08 6.45 16.66
N GLY A 283 -24.20 6.56 17.65
CA GLY A 283 -24.21 5.70 18.84
C GLY A 283 -23.57 4.32 18.65
N SER A 284 -23.09 4.01 17.45
CA SER A 284 -22.27 2.83 17.18
C SER A 284 -20.78 3.20 17.28
N GLY A 285 -19.93 2.41 17.94
CA GLY A 285 -18.47 2.60 17.86
C GLY A 285 -17.86 3.83 18.57
N GLY A 286 -18.62 4.62 19.34
CA GLY A 286 -18.09 5.66 20.24
C GLY A 286 -17.59 6.97 19.60
N ASP A 287 -17.52 7.04 18.26
CA ASP A 287 -17.06 8.20 17.49
C ASP A 287 -18.18 8.83 16.65
N ALA A 288 -17.94 10.05 16.13
CA ALA A 288 -18.81 10.68 15.14
C ALA A 288 -18.87 9.81 13.86
N PRO A 289 -20.06 9.55 13.30
CA PRO A 289 -20.23 8.65 12.17
C PRO A 289 -19.75 9.28 10.85
N MET A 290 -19.52 8.44 9.84
CA MET A 290 -18.99 8.86 8.54
C MET A 290 -19.77 10.02 7.90
N PRO A 291 -21.12 10.11 7.93
CA PRO A 291 -21.84 11.24 7.36
C PRO A 291 -21.45 12.60 7.97
N GLN A 292 -20.97 12.63 9.21
CA GLN A 292 -20.48 13.87 9.84
C GLN A 292 -19.03 14.19 9.49
N ARG A 293 -18.27 13.23 8.96
CA ARG A 293 -16.87 13.42 8.56
C ARG A 293 -16.72 13.61 7.05
N TYR A 294 -17.61 13.03 6.26
CA TYR A 294 -17.60 13.07 4.80
C TYR A 294 -17.56 14.48 4.18
N PRO A 295 -18.19 15.54 4.73
CA PRO A 295 -18.14 16.86 4.10
C PRO A 295 -16.76 17.54 4.14
N PHE A 296 -15.81 17.00 4.91
CA PHE A 296 -14.54 17.66 5.19
C PHE A 296 -13.39 17.21 4.28
N THR A 297 -12.44 18.12 4.03
CA THR A 297 -11.21 17.84 3.30
C THR A 297 -10.22 17.01 4.12
N HIS A 298 -10.17 17.23 5.43
CA HIS A 298 -9.34 16.47 6.37
C HIS A 298 -10.19 15.75 7.42
N PHE A 299 -9.67 14.63 7.89
CA PHE A 299 -10.08 14.11 9.18
C PHE A 299 -9.31 14.81 10.28
N VAL A 300 -10.03 15.31 11.29
CA VAL A 300 -9.46 15.86 12.52
C VAL A 300 -10.20 15.31 13.73
N TRP A 301 -9.43 14.90 14.74
CA TRP A 301 -9.96 14.48 16.03
C TRP A 301 -10.60 15.64 16.79
N PHE A 302 -9.96 16.81 16.74
CA PHE A 302 -10.37 18.03 17.43
C PHE A 302 -10.27 19.23 16.48
N GLY A 303 -11.13 20.22 16.69
CA GLY A 303 -11.19 21.40 15.84
C GLY A 303 -12.05 21.19 14.59
N THR A 304 -11.87 22.07 13.61
CA THR A 304 -12.62 22.10 12.35
C THR A 304 -11.69 21.85 11.18
N SER A 305 -12.14 21.06 10.20
CA SER A 305 -11.52 20.97 8.89
C SER A 305 -12.23 21.91 7.91
N PRO A 306 -11.54 22.42 6.87
CA PRO A 306 -12.21 22.98 5.70
C PRO A 306 -13.18 21.97 5.10
N LEU A 307 -14.27 22.49 4.51
CA LEU A 307 -15.18 21.69 3.69
C LEU A 307 -14.47 21.29 2.39
N TRP A 308 -14.78 20.09 1.92
CA TRP A 308 -14.36 19.65 0.61
C TRP A 308 -15.14 20.39 -0.47
N ASP A 309 -14.44 20.84 -1.52
CA ASP A 309 -15.06 21.43 -2.69
C ASP A 309 -15.52 20.33 -3.65
N PHE A 310 -16.83 20.10 -3.65
CA PHE A 310 -17.48 19.11 -4.50
C PHE A 310 -17.68 19.57 -5.96
N SER A 311 -17.27 20.80 -6.32
CA SER A 311 -17.44 21.34 -7.68
C SER A 311 -16.46 20.80 -8.72
N GLY A 312 -15.41 20.09 -8.29
CA GLY A 312 -14.49 19.40 -9.20
C GLY A 312 -15.16 18.23 -9.94
N PRO A 313 -14.43 17.54 -10.83
CA PRO A 313 -14.96 16.39 -11.57
C PRO A 313 -15.49 15.32 -10.60
N ALA A 314 -16.79 15.02 -10.73
CA ALA A 314 -17.45 13.99 -9.94
C ALA A 314 -16.87 12.60 -10.30
N PRO A 315 -16.76 11.68 -9.34
CA PRO A 315 -16.40 10.29 -9.65
C PRO A 315 -17.50 9.62 -10.49
N GLU A 316 -17.18 8.73 -11.42
CA GLU A 316 -18.20 7.93 -12.10
C GLU A 316 -18.82 6.90 -11.16
N ALA A 317 -18.05 6.41 -10.18
CA ALA A 317 -18.53 5.47 -9.16
C ALA A 317 -18.20 5.92 -7.73
N VAL A 318 -19.18 5.82 -6.83
CA VAL A 318 -19.01 5.95 -5.38
C VAL A 318 -19.32 4.61 -4.73
N ILE A 319 -18.38 4.04 -3.99
CA ILE A 319 -18.56 2.78 -3.27
C ILE A 319 -18.69 3.09 -1.79
N VAL A 320 -19.86 2.78 -1.20
CA VAL A 320 -20.12 2.94 0.23
C VAL A 320 -20.05 1.59 0.91
N ALA A 321 -18.97 1.37 1.65
CA ALA A 321 -18.68 0.16 2.40
C ALA A 321 -18.70 0.45 3.91
N LEU A 322 -19.89 0.71 4.43
CA LEU A 322 -20.17 0.99 5.84
C LEU A 322 -21.18 0.00 6.41
N GLY A 323 -21.22 -0.10 7.74
CA GLY A 323 -22.10 -1.00 8.48
C GLY A 323 -21.36 -2.06 9.30
N THR A 324 -20.08 -2.30 9.05
CA THR A 324 -19.30 -3.26 9.86
C THR A 324 -19.34 -2.89 11.33
N ASN A 325 -18.97 -1.64 11.65
CA ASN A 325 -18.87 -1.17 13.03
C ASN A 325 -20.24 -0.99 13.70
N ASP A 326 -21.26 -0.63 12.92
CA ASP A 326 -22.66 -0.56 13.36
C ASP A 326 -23.16 -1.91 13.90
N PHE A 327 -22.76 -3.01 13.27
CA PHE A 327 -23.23 -4.35 13.62
C PHE A 327 -22.22 -5.18 14.43
N VAL A 328 -20.94 -4.81 14.46
CA VAL A 328 -19.95 -5.39 15.37
C VAL A 328 -20.13 -4.80 16.77
N PHE A 329 -20.10 -3.46 16.90
CA PHE A 329 -20.13 -2.78 18.19
C PHE A 329 -21.53 -2.33 18.63
N GLY A 330 -22.46 -2.19 17.67
CA GLY A 330 -23.84 -1.82 17.92
C GLY A 330 -24.83 -2.94 17.60
N ASN A 331 -26.10 -2.56 17.56
CA ASN A 331 -27.20 -3.38 17.06
C ASN A 331 -28.37 -2.46 16.68
N PRO A 332 -28.20 -1.59 15.67
CA PRO A 332 -29.19 -0.59 15.32
C PRO A 332 -30.50 -1.25 14.90
N SER A 333 -31.62 -0.58 15.18
CA SER A 333 -32.90 -0.99 14.59
C SER A 333 -32.86 -0.81 13.07
N GLN A 334 -33.75 -1.53 12.37
CA GLN A 334 -33.94 -1.35 10.93
C GLN A 334 -34.15 0.12 10.55
N GLU A 335 -35.09 0.78 11.24
CA GLU A 335 -35.42 2.19 10.99
C GLU A 335 -34.21 3.11 11.19
N GLN A 336 -33.44 2.91 12.26
CA GLN A 336 -32.27 3.74 12.56
C GLN A 336 -31.19 3.62 11.48
N PHE A 337 -30.88 2.38 11.08
CA PHE A 337 -29.82 2.13 10.10
C PHE A 337 -30.23 2.56 8.70
N GLU A 338 -31.45 2.22 8.27
CA GLU A 338 -31.96 2.62 6.96
C GLU A 338 -32.08 4.15 6.84
N LYS A 339 -32.57 4.83 7.89
CA LYS A 339 -32.64 6.30 7.89
C LYS A 339 -31.25 6.93 7.78
N ALA A 340 -30.28 6.46 8.56
CA ALA A 340 -28.91 7.00 8.50
C ALA A 340 -28.28 6.81 7.11
N TYR A 341 -28.59 5.70 6.44
CA TYR A 341 -28.14 5.46 5.07
C TYR A 341 -28.80 6.40 4.07
N LEU A 342 -30.14 6.53 4.12
CA LEU A 342 -30.88 7.41 3.22
C LEU A 342 -30.46 8.88 3.38
N ASP A 343 -30.32 9.38 4.61
CA ASP A 343 -29.83 10.75 4.86
C ASP A 343 -28.41 10.96 4.29
N PHE A 344 -27.57 9.92 4.33
CA PHE A 344 -26.22 9.98 3.78
C PHE A 344 -26.20 9.90 2.26
N LEU A 345 -27.08 9.09 1.66
CA LEU A 345 -27.28 9.05 0.22
C LEU A 345 -27.74 10.40 -0.31
N ASP A 346 -28.69 11.07 0.35
CA ASP A 346 -29.11 12.43 0.00
C ASP A 346 -27.91 13.39 -0.03
N THR A 347 -26.98 13.22 0.90
CA THR A 347 -25.73 14.01 0.94
C THR A 347 -24.81 13.67 -0.23
N ILE A 348 -24.60 12.40 -0.54
CA ILE A 348 -23.72 11.97 -1.64
C ILE A 348 -24.32 12.40 -2.98
N GLN A 349 -25.59 12.11 -3.23
CA GLN A 349 -26.30 12.42 -4.48
C GLN A 349 -26.47 13.92 -4.68
N GLY A 350 -26.68 14.69 -3.60
CA GLY A 350 -26.70 16.15 -3.67
C GLY A 350 -25.37 16.76 -4.10
N ASN A 351 -24.25 16.11 -3.78
CA ASN A 351 -22.92 16.53 -4.24
C ASN A 351 -22.56 15.95 -5.62
N TYR A 352 -23.00 14.73 -5.92
CA TYR A 352 -22.65 13.97 -7.11
C TYR A 352 -23.91 13.37 -7.78
N PRO A 353 -24.73 14.21 -8.44
CA PRO A 353 -26.01 13.76 -9.00
C PRO A 353 -25.88 12.77 -10.17
N GLU A 354 -24.70 12.72 -10.82
CA GLU A 354 -24.44 11.85 -11.97
C GLU A 354 -23.65 10.58 -11.62
N SER A 355 -23.18 10.43 -10.39
CA SER A 355 -22.41 9.25 -9.99
C SER A 355 -23.29 8.02 -9.78
N GLU A 356 -22.76 6.86 -10.16
CA GLU A 356 -23.32 5.56 -9.81
C GLU A 356 -22.85 5.18 -8.38
N ILE A 357 -23.78 4.87 -7.48
CA ILE A 357 -23.49 4.64 -6.06
C ILE A 357 -23.69 3.17 -5.72
N PHE A 358 -22.66 2.52 -5.21
CA PHE A 358 -22.65 1.09 -4.89
C PHE A 358 -22.63 0.89 -3.38
N LEU A 359 -23.70 0.31 -2.84
CA LEU A 359 -23.82 -0.02 -1.42
C LEU A 359 -23.36 -1.44 -1.18
N MET A 360 -22.16 -1.58 -0.59
CA MET A 360 -21.57 -2.87 -0.29
C MET A 360 -22.01 -3.36 1.09
N ASN A 361 -22.51 -4.60 1.18
CA ASN A 361 -22.78 -5.17 2.51
C ASN A 361 -21.47 -5.46 3.28
N PRO A 362 -21.50 -5.50 4.63
CA PRO A 362 -20.33 -5.90 5.41
C PRO A 362 -19.84 -7.31 5.04
N LEU A 363 -18.53 -7.55 5.14
CA LEU A 363 -17.95 -8.87 4.86
C LEU A 363 -18.52 -9.93 5.82
N VAL A 364 -18.80 -11.12 5.27
CA VAL A 364 -19.38 -12.24 6.02
C VAL A 364 -18.52 -12.61 7.22
N GLY A 365 -17.22 -12.87 7.01
CA GLY A 365 -16.30 -13.27 8.09
C GLY A 365 -16.21 -12.23 9.19
N THR A 366 -16.31 -10.95 8.85
CA THR A 366 -16.17 -9.85 9.78
C THR A 366 -17.38 -9.71 10.70
N VAL A 367 -18.60 -9.59 10.17
CA VAL A 367 -19.78 -9.38 11.04
C VAL A 367 -20.34 -10.70 11.57
N ALA A 368 -20.43 -11.75 10.75
CA ALA A 368 -20.98 -13.03 11.19
C ALA A 368 -20.02 -13.79 12.12
N GLY A 369 -18.71 -13.62 11.93
CA GLY A 369 -17.65 -14.26 12.73
C GLY A 369 -17.57 -13.81 14.18
N HIS A 370 -18.20 -12.68 14.55
CA HIS A 370 -18.35 -12.23 15.93
C HIS A 370 -19.50 -12.96 16.68
N ASN A 371 -19.73 -14.24 16.34
CA ASN A 371 -20.75 -15.14 16.91
C ASN A 371 -22.21 -14.65 16.79
N ASN A 372 -22.52 -13.83 15.77
CA ASN A 372 -23.90 -13.37 15.56
C ASN A 372 -24.28 -13.28 14.07
N PRO A 373 -24.56 -14.42 13.39
CA PRO A 373 -24.94 -14.44 11.98
C PRO A 373 -26.22 -13.64 11.68
N ASN A 374 -27.08 -13.42 12.69
CA ASN A 374 -28.28 -12.62 12.54
C ASN A 374 -27.96 -11.14 12.28
N ARG A 375 -26.84 -10.62 12.80
CA ARG A 375 -26.44 -9.22 12.58
C ARG A 375 -25.95 -8.97 11.17
N TRP A 376 -25.15 -9.87 10.60
CA TRP A 376 -24.77 -9.77 9.18
C TRP A 376 -26.01 -9.84 8.28
N THR A 377 -26.92 -10.77 8.58
CA THR A 377 -28.17 -10.94 7.83
C THR A 377 -29.03 -9.68 7.90
N ALA A 378 -29.16 -9.07 9.08
CA ALA A 378 -29.85 -7.81 9.27
C ALA A 378 -29.20 -6.66 8.50
N ALA A 379 -27.87 -6.46 8.63
CA ALA A 379 -27.13 -5.44 7.91
C ALA A 379 -27.35 -5.53 6.40
N ARG A 380 -27.16 -6.73 5.83
CA ARG A 380 -27.40 -7.00 4.41
C ARG A 380 -28.84 -6.68 4.01
N GLN A 381 -29.83 -7.11 4.80
CA GLN A 381 -31.24 -6.86 4.48
C GLN A 381 -31.59 -5.38 4.53
N TYR A 382 -31.08 -4.64 5.52
CA TYR A 382 -31.37 -3.21 5.65
C TYR A 382 -30.75 -2.43 4.49
N ILE A 383 -29.54 -2.77 4.05
CA ILE A 383 -28.93 -2.14 2.86
C ILE A 383 -29.76 -2.44 1.60
N ARG A 384 -30.25 -3.68 1.43
CA ARG A 384 -31.17 -4.00 0.31
C ARG A 384 -32.46 -3.18 0.36
N ASN A 385 -33.01 -2.95 1.55
CA ASN A 385 -34.19 -2.12 1.72
C ASN A 385 -33.91 -0.65 1.39
N VAL A 386 -32.71 -0.13 1.74
CA VAL A 386 -32.27 1.22 1.34
C VAL A 386 -32.24 1.33 -0.17
N VAL A 387 -31.54 0.42 -0.87
CA VAL A 387 -31.46 0.42 -2.33
C VAL A 387 -32.85 0.37 -2.96
N ALA A 388 -33.76 -0.46 -2.44
CA ALA A 388 -35.14 -0.55 -2.96
C ALA A 388 -35.97 0.73 -2.76
N LYS A 389 -35.53 1.65 -1.89
CA LYS A 389 -36.14 2.97 -1.64
C LYS A 389 -35.41 4.12 -2.35
N SER A 390 -34.26 3.84 -2.96
CA SER A 390 -33.41 4.82 -3.64
C SER A 390 -33.73 4.90 -5.14
N ASP A 391 -33.10 5.85 -5.83
CA ASP A 391 -33.17 5.95 -7.30
C ASP A 391 -32.37 4.84 -8.01
N ASP A 392 -32.44 4.87 -9.34
CA ASP A 392 -31.85 3.87 -10.23
C ASP A 392 -30.31 3.94 -10.33
N LYS A 393 -29.68 5.00 -9.80
CA LYS A 393 -28.22 5.13 -9.70
C LYS A 393 -27.66 4.50 -8.42
N VAL A 394 -28.51 3.98 -7.54
CA VAL A 394 -28.07 3.29 -6.31
C VAL A 394 -28.16 1.78 -6.48
N HIS A 395 -27.03 1.10 -6.33
CA HIS A 395 -26.86 -0.33 -6.60
C HIS A 395 -26.52 -1.10 -5.33
N PHE A 396 -27.15 -2.26 -5.15
CA PHE A 396 -26.75 -3.18 -4.08
C PHE A 396 -25.59 -4.07 -4.55
N VAL A 397 -24.51 -4.13 -3.77
CA VAL A 397 -23.38 -5.04 -4.04
C VAL A 397 -23.28 -6.11 -2.96
N GLU A 398 -23.54 -7.35 -3.37
CA GLU A 398 -23.37 -8.52 -2.53
C GLU A 398 -21.91 -8.99 -2.50
N VAL A 399 -21.25 -8.93 -1.35
CA VAL A 399 -19.87 -9.45 -1.18
C VAL A 399 -19.86 -10.77 -0.42
N GLY A 400 -20.50 -11.77 -1.05
CA GLY A 400 -20.60 -13.14 -0.55
C GLY A 400 -21.73 -13.36 0.45
N THR A 401 -21.95 -14.63 0.80
CA THR A 401 -22.95 -15.08 1.79
C THR A 401 -22.33 -16.08 2.75
N PRO A 402 -22.95 -16.38 3.91
CA PRO A 402 -22.47 -17.44 4.80
C PRO A 402 -22.28 -18.81 4.13
N SER A 403 -23.12 -19.15 3.14
CA SER A 403 -23.00 -20.40 2.38
C SER A 403 -22.01 -20.31 1.20
N GLN A 404 -21.69 -19.10 0.74
CA GLN A 404 -20.78 -18.84 -0.38
C GLN A 404 -19.97 -17.56 -0.09
N PRO A 405 -19.01 -17.59 0.85
CA PRO A 405 -18.19 -16.43 1.14
C PRO A 405 -17.20 -16.21 0.00
N ILE A 406 -16.94 -14.95 -0.36
CA ILE A 406 -15.92 -14.61 -1.35
C ILE A 406 -14.49 -14.67 -0.79
N LEU A 407 -14.36 -14.66 0.54
CA LEU A 407 -13.09 -14.75 1.27
C LEU A 407 -12.99 -16.06 2.03
N ASP A 408 -11.82 -16.67 1.97
CA ASP A 408 -11.41 -17.73 2.87
C ASP A 408 -11.24 -17.17 4.29
N ALA A 409 -11.85 -17.82 5.27
CA ALA A 409 -11.93 -17.32 6.65
C ALA A 409 -10.57 -17.25 7.38
N VAL A 410 -9.49 -17.80 6.80
CA VAL A 410 -8.15 -17.78 7.37
C VAL A 410 -7.16 -17.15 6.40
N ALA A 411 -7.09 -17.64 5.16
CA ALA A 411 -6.05 -17.26 4.21
C ALA A 411 -6.19 -15.83 3.68
N ASP A 412 -7.39 -15.26 3.69
CA ASP A 412 -7.67 -13.93 3.13
C ASP A 412 -7.76 -12.82 4.19
N TYR A 413 -7.47 -13.14 5.46
CA TYR A 413 -7.49 -12.19 6.56
C TYR A 413 -6.09 -11.96 7.13
N SER A 414 -5.89 -10.79 7.75
CA SER A 414 -4.64 -10.36 8.39
C SER A 414 -4.27 -11.18 9.64
N GLY A 415 -5.07 -12.18 10.01
CA GLY A 415 -4.90 -12.98 11.22
C GLY A 415 -5.90 -12.65 12.33
N ASP A 416 -6.68 -11.57 12.19
CA ASP A 416 -7.72 -11.17 13.14
C ASP A 416 -9.15 -11.59 12.73
N ARG A 417 -9.30 -12.25 11.57
CA ARG A 417 -10.57 -12.68 10.97
C ARG A 417 -11.58 -11.54 10.71
N THR A 418 -11.10 -10.30 10.73
CA THR A 418 -11.90 -9.08 10.61
C THR A 418 -11.45 -8.29 9.39
N HIS A 419 -10.15 -8.08 9.25
CA HIS A 419 -9.56 -7.27 8.20
C HIS A 419 -8.93 -8.14 7.10
N PRO A 420 -9.29 -7.92 5.82
CA PRO A 420 -8.64 -8.60 4.72
C PRO A 420 -7.15 -8.30 4.66
N ASN A 421 -6.35 -9.31 4.32
CA ASN A 421 -4.99 -9.08 3.86
C ASN A 421 -4.98 -8.76 2.35
N GLU A 422 -3.81 -8.65 1.74
CA GLU A 422 -3.64 -8.32 0.32
C GLU A 422 -4.45 -9.24 -0.61
N SER A 423 -4.43 -10.56 -0.36
CA SER A 423 -5.22 -11.55 -1.10
C SER A 423 -6.71 -11.31 -0.94
N GLY A 424 -7.16 -11.05 0.29
CA GLY A 424 -8.57 -10.74 0.55
C GLY A 424 -9.03 -9.46 -0.13
N HIS A 425 -8.21 -8.40 -0.10
CA HIS A 425 -8.49 -7.17 -0.84
C HIS A 425 -8.54 -7.39 -2.36
N ALA A 426 -7.65 -8.21 -2.90
CA ALA A 426 -7.63 -8.55 -4.33
C ALA A 426 -8.89 -9.31 -4.76
N LYS A 427 -9.39 -10.23 -3.92
CA LYS A 427 -10.65 -10.95 -4.16
C LYS A 427 -11.86 -10.02 -4.13
N ILE A 428 -11.91 -9.09 -3.18
CA ILE A 428 -12.97 -8.07 -3.12
C ILE A 428 -12.93 -7.21 -4.40
N ALA A 429 -11.76 -6.69 -4.78
CA ALA A 429 -11.61 -5.88 -5.99
C ALA A 429 -12.02 -6.64 -7.27
N SER A 430 -11.59 -7.90 -7.40
CA SER A 430 -11.95 -8.77 -8.52
C SER A 430 -13.45 -9.05 -8.60
N HIS A 431 -14.11 -9.18 -7.45
CA HIS A 431 -15.56 -9.35 -7.37
C HIS A 431 -16.31 -8.08 -7.75
N LEU A 432 -15.82 -6.91 -7.33
CA LEU A 432 -16.42 -5.61 -7.65
C LEU A 432 -16.24 -5.21 -9.11
N TYR A 433 -15.10 -5.55 -9.73
CA TYR A 433 -14.75 -5.12 -11.08
C TYR A 433 -15.84 -5.37 -12.13
N PRO A 434 -16.36 -6.59 -12.34
CA PRO A 434 -17.40 -6.82 -13.36
C PRO A 434 -18.73 -6.12 -13.01
N ILE A 435 -19.02 -5.88 -11.74
CA ILE A 435 -20.23 -5.19 -11.29
C ILE A 435 -20.12 -3.70 -11.63
N VAL A 436 -19.03 -3.06 -11.19
CA VAL A 436 -18.83 -1.62 -11.35
C VAL A 436 -18.58 -1.26 -12.81
N SER A 437 -17.69 -1.99 -13.50
CA SER A 437 -17.33 -1.71 -14.90
C SER A 437 -18.51 -1.81 -15.86
N ASN A 438 -19.44 -2.74 -15.62
CA ASN A 438 -20.64 -2.88 -16.43
C ASN A 438 -21.58 -1.68 -16.27
N VAL A 439 -21.78 -1.21 -15.03
CA VAL A 439 -22.69 -0.10 -14.73
C VAL A 439 -22.13 1.23 -15.24
N ILE A 440 -20.84 1.51 -15.02
CA ILE A 440 -20.23 2.77 -15.48
C ILE A 440 -19.80 2.76 -16.96
N GLY A 441 -20.14 1.71 -17.72
CA GLY A 441 -19.78 1.59 -19.14
C GLY A 441 -18.28 1.46 -19.42
N ALA A 442 -17.50 0.96 -18.45
CA ALA A 442 -16.07 0.68 -18.63
C ALA A 442 -15.79 -0.68 -19.30
N GLY A 443 -16.79 -1.54 -19.46
CA GLY A 443 -16.68 -2.87 -20.08
C GLY A 443 -16.55 -2.88 -21.62
N ASP A 444 -16.89 -1.79 -22.32
CA ASP A 444 -16.78 -1.70 -23.77
C ASP A 444 -15.39 -1.16 -24.19
N THR A 445 -14.43 -2.07 -24.29
CA THR A 445 -13.19 -1.85 -25.06
C THR A 445 -13.16 -2.77 -26.28
N SER A 446 -14.06 -2.51 -27.24
CA SER A 446 -13.88 -2.94 -28.64
C SER A 446 -12.68 -2.26 -29.33
N SER A 447 -11.90 -1.46 -28.61
CA SER A 447 -10.54 -1.07 -28.97
C SER A 447 -9.61 -1.52 -27.85
N SER A 448 -9.30 -2.81 -27.83
CA SER A 448 -8.07 -3.29 -27.23
C SER A 448 -6.91 -2.57 -27.93
N PRO A 449 -6.07 -1.78 -27.25
CA PRO A 449 -4.68 -1.83 -27.61
C PRO A 449 -4.28 -3.26 -27.22
N SER A 450 -4.16 -4.11 -28.23
CA SER A 450 -3.27 -5.26 -28.09
C SER A 450 -1.98 -4.70 -27.50
N PRO A 451 -1.39 -5.30 -26.44
CA PRO A 451 -0.05 -4.92 -26.05
C PRO A 451 0.82 -5.07 -27.31
N SER A 452 1.20 -3.93 -27.88
CA SER A 452 2.16 -3.88 -28.97
C SER A 452 3.47 -4.27 -28.33
N LEU A 453 3.77 -5.57 -28.37
CA LEU A 453 5.15 -6.03 -28.33
C LEU A 453 5.82 -5.42 -29.55
N THR A 454 6.35 -4.21 -29.40
CA THR A 454 7.26 -3.62 -30.36
C THR A 454 8.50 -4.52 -30.35
N PRO A 455 8.79 -5.29 -31.42
CA PRO A 455 10.01 -6.05 -31.47
C PRO A 455 11.17 -5.06 -31.63
N SER A 456 12.11 -5.11 -30.69
CA SER A 456 13.44 -4.51 -30.87
C SER A 456 14.09 -5.10 -32.15
N PRO A 457 14.86 -4.33 -32.94
CA PRO A 457 15.27 -4.74 -34.28
C PRO A 457 16.12 -6.02 -34.26
N SER A 458 15.68 -6.99 -35.06
CA SER A 458 16.33 -8.28 -35.28
C SER A 458 17.61 -8.13 -36.11
N LEU A 459 18.69 -8.76 -35.65
CA LEU A 459 19.85 -9.12 -36.46
C LEU A 459 19.51 -10.37 -37.29
N THR A 460 19.42 -10.22 -38.61
CA THR A 460 19.32 -11.30 -39.63
C THR A 460 20.69 -11.97 -39.89
N PRO A 461 20.80 -13.17 -40.51
CA PRO A 461 20.27 -14.49 -40.08
C PRO A 461 21.30 -15.65 -40.24
N SER A 462 20.94 -16.86 -39.80
CA SER A 462 21.38 -18.13 -40.43
C SER A 462 20.36 -19.26 -40.25
N PRO A 463 20.31 -20.28 -41.15
CA PRO A 463 19.03 -20.76 -41.68
C PRO A 463 18.57 -22.18 -41.25
N SER A 464 17.27 -22.42 -41.52
CA SER A 464 16.59 -23.70 -41.83
C SER A 464 16.41 -24.70 -40.67
N LEU A 465 15.21 -25.27 -40.41
CA LEU A 465 14.45 -26.15 -41.31
C LEU A 465 12.92 -26.12 -41.08
N THR A 466 12.20 -26.03 -42.20
CA THR A 466 10.98 -26.74 -42.69
C THR A 466 9.75 -27.02 -41.78
N PRO A 467 8.49 -26.86 -42.30
CA PRO A 467 7.25 -26.83 -41.49
C PRO A 467 6.33 -28.06 -41.63
N SER A 468 5.38 -28.24 -40.70
CA SER A 468 4.12 -29.00 -40.92
C SER A 468 3.12 -28.86 -39.74
N PRO A 469 1.82 -29.20 -39.87
CA PRO A 469 0.78 -28.26 -40.28
C PRO A 469 -0.37 -28.08 -39.24
N SER A 470 -1.22 -27.10 -39.56
CA SER A 470 -2.49 -26.70 -38.93
C SER A 470 -3.52 -27.83 -38.78
N LEU A 471 -4.29 -27.82 -37.67
CA LEU A 471 -5.65 -28.36 -37.61
C LEU A 471 -6.60 -27.48 -36.76
N THR A 472 -7.83 -27.44 -37.28
CA THR A 472 -9.05 -26.66 -37.03
C THR A 472 -9.78 -27.06 -35.71
N PRO A 473 -10.70 -26.23 -35.14
CA PRO A 473 -11.28 -26.47 -33.80
C PRO A 473 -12.65 -27.17 -33.79
N SER A 474 -12.94 -27.97 -32.75
CA SER A 474 -14.29 -28.26 -32.16
C SER A 474 -14.24 -29.48 -31.21
N PRO A 475 -15.23 -29.72 -30.32
CA PRO A 475 -16.19 -28.81 -29.67
C PRO A 475 -16.19 -28.97 -28.12
N SER A 476 -16.97 -28.10 -27.47
CA SER A 476 -17.27 -28.06 -26.03
C SER A 476 -17.99 -29.33 -25.53
N LEU A 477 -17.53 -29.88 -24.39
CA LEU A 477 -18.31 -30.76 -23.53
C LEU A 477 -18.02 -30.43 -22.06
N THR A 478 -19.07 -30.07 -21.33
CA THR A 478 -19.14 -30.11 -19.87
C THR A 478 -19.11 -31.55 -19.36
N PRO A 479 -18.49 -31.81 -18.20
CA PRO A 479 -19.08 -32.77 -17.29
C PRO A 479 -19.06 -32.35 -15.81
N SER A 480 -19.90 -33.07 -15.07
CA SER A 480 -20.31 -32.89 -13.68
C SER A 480 -19.90 -34.15 -12.87
N VAL A 481 -19.27 -33.93 -11.70
CA VAL A 481 -19.18 -34.74 -10.45
C VAL A 481 -18.41 -36.09 -10.45
N ASP A 482 -17.36 -36.23 -9.61
CA ASP A 482 -17.29 -36.89 -8.27
C ASP A 482 -15.81 -36.97 -7.74
N PRO A 483 -15.50 -36.94 -6.42
CA PRO A 483 -14.14 -36.79 -5.91
C PRO A 483 -13.55 -38.12 -5.42
N THR A 484 -12.65 -38.76 -6.19
CA THR A 484 -11.65 -39.71 -5.65
C THR A 484 -10.50 -40.03 -6.64
N GLU A 485 -10.22 -39.17 -7.62
CA GLU A 485 -9.10 -39.40 -8.56
C GLU A 485 -7.85 -38.58 -8.22
N GLY A 486 -6.69 -39.25 -8.31
CA GLY A 486 -5.38 -38.60 -8.27
C GLY A 486 -5.21 -37.59 -9.41
N ILE A 487 -4.30 -36.64 -9.26
CA ILE A 487 -4.14 -35.55 -10.22
C ILE A 487 -3.48 -36.09 -11.50
N GLN A 488 -4.22 -36.07 -12.61
CA GLN A 488 -3.69 -36.43 -13.93
C GLN A 488 -2.73 -35.35 -14.44
N CYS A 489 -1.43 -35.64 -14.40
CA CYS A 489 -0.39 -34.70 -14.83
C CYS A 489 -0.38 -34.45 -16.34
N SER A 490 -0.97 -35.33 -17.15
CA SER A 490 -1.16 -35.10 -18.59
C SER A 490 -1.99 -33.86 -18.90
N LEU A 491 -2.75 -33.35 -17.93
CA LEU A 491 -3.58 -32.14 -18.05
C LEU A 491 -2.90 -30.88 -17.51
N LEU A 492 -1.67 -30.97 -17.00
CA LEU A 492 -0.92 -29.85 -16.46
C LEU A 492 0.29 -29.53 -17.35
N ASP A 493 0.57 -28.24 -17.48
CA ASP A 493 1.79 -27.80 -18.14
C ASP A 493 3.02 -28.21 -17.32
N LYS A 494 4.09 -28.57 -18.04
CA LYS A 494 5.39 -28.81 -17.42
C LYS A 494 5.97 -27.49 -16.95
N TRP A 495 6.55 -27.49 -15.75
CA TRP A 495 7.26 -26.33 -15.25
C TRP A 495 8.38 -25.93 -16.22
N SER A 496 8.53 -24.63 -16.39
CA SER A 496 9.50 -23.95 -17.25
C SER A 496 10.11 -22.79 -16.49
N SER A 497 11.42 -22.62 -16.61
CA SER A 497 12.17 -21.54 -15.94
C SER A 497 11.84 -20.15 -16.46
N THR A 498 11.34 -20.04 -17.69
CA THR A 498 11.01 -18.76 -18.33
C THR A 498 9.56 -18.34 -18.12
N THR A 499 8.70 -19.26 -17.72
CA THR A 499 7.27 -18.99 -17.47
C THR A 499 7.10 -18.40 -16.07
N ILE A 500 6.29 -17.34 -15.98
CA ILE A 500 5.85 -16.75 -14.72
C ILE A 500 4.67 -17.56 -14.21
N TYR A 501 4.69 -17.90 -12.92
CA TYR A 501 3.58 -18.57 -12.25
C TYR A 501 2.98 -17.68 -11.18
N THR A 502 1.65 -17.51 -11.20
CA THR A 502 0.91 -16.74 -10.19
C THR A 502 0.29 -17.66 -9.13
N GLY A 503 -0.02 -17.10 -7.96
CA GLY A 503 -0.52 -17.87 -6.82
C GLY A 503 -1.75 -18.71 -7.16
N GLY A 504 -1.67 -20.02 -6.95
CA GLY A 504 -2.74 -20.97 -7.26
C GLY A 504 -2.55 -21.76 -8.56
N GLU A 505 -1.68 -21.31 -9.46
CA GLU A 505 -1.37 -22.04 -10.69
C GLU A 505 -0.67 -23.37 -10.41
N LYS A 506 -1.04 -24.40 -11.18
CA LYS A 506 -0.55 -25.76 -11.01
C LYS A 506 0.33 -26.15 -12.19
N VAL A 507 1.44 -26.80 -11.87
CA VAL A 507 2.36 -27.37 -12.86
C VAL A 507 2.74 -28.78 -12.47
N GLN A 508 3.17 -29.54 -13.46
CA GLN A 508 3.90 -30.78 -13.21
C GLN A 508 5.42 -30.53 -13.31
N SER A 509 6.18 -31.16 -12.42
CA SER A 509 7.63 -31.26 -12.54
C SER A 509 8.04 -32.66 -12.10
N ALA A 510 8.75 -33.38 -12.97
CA ALA A 510 8.87 -34.84 -12.89
C ALA A 510 7.49 -35.51 -12.76
N ASP A 511 7.34 -36.51 -11.87
CA ASP A 511 6.09 -37.24 -11.62
C ASP A 511 5.30 -36.67 -10.43
N ARG A 512 5.34 -35.34 -10.22
CA ARG A 512 4.63 -34.67 -9.12
C ARG A 512 3.96 -33.38 -9.56
N VAL A 513 2.91 -33.03 -8.82
CA VAL A 513 2.12 -31.82 -9.01
C VAL A 513 2.48 -30.80 -7.96
N TYR A 514 2.66 -29.57 -8.40
CA TYR A 514 2.96 -28.43 -7.55
C TYR A 514 1.97 -27.31 -7.80
N ARG A 515 1.73 -26.50 -6.78
CA ARG A 515 0.95 -25.26 -6.85
C ARG A 515 1.81 -24.10 -6.41
N ALA A 516 1.92 -23.06 -7.23
CA ALA A 516 2.60 -21.83 -6.84
C ALA A 516 1.85 -21.20 -5.65
N LYS A 517 2.59 -20.81 -4.61
CA LYS A 517 2.01 -20.18 -3.40
C LYS A 517 1.89 -18.66 -3.56
N TRP A 518 2.73 -18.07 -4.41
CA TRP A 518 2.76 -16.66 -4.81
C TRP A 518 3.42 -16.54 -6.18
N TRP A 519 3.61 -15.31 -6.67
CA TRP A 519 4.32 -15.04 -7.92
C TRP A 519 5.74 -15.65 -7.91
N THR A 520 6.08 -16.47 -8.90
CA THR A 520 7.42 -17.08 -8.99
C THR A 520 7.83 -17.31 -10.45
N GLN A 521 9.12 -17.09 -10.74
CA GLN A 521 9.75 -17.37 -12.04
C GLN A 521 11.17 -17.90 -11.78
N ASN A 522 11.63 -18.83 -12.63
CA ASN A 522 12.98 -19.41 -12.53
C ASN A 522 13.32 -20.10 -11.17
N GLN A 523 12.32 -20.43 -10.36
CA GLN A 523 12.48 -21.26 -9.15
C GLN A 523 11.82 -22.62 -9.41
N PRO A 524 12.59 -23.70 -9.65
CA PRO A 524 12.02 -25.01 -9.93
C PRO A 524 11.28 -25.57 -8.72
N PRO A 525 10.09 -26.19 -8.88
CA PRO A 525 9.34 -26.74 -7.74
C PRO A 525 10.13 -27.77 -6.93
N ILE A 526 10.95 -28.58 -7.61
CA ILE A 526 11.87 -29.51 -6.96
C ILE A 526 13.00 -28.68 -6.29
N GLY A 527 13.06 -28.75 -4.96
CA GLY A 527 14.03 -28.00 -4.16
C GLY A 527 13.57 -26.61 -3.73
N ASN A 528 12.43 -26.11 -4.25
CA ASN A 528 11.79 -24.87 -3.79
C ASN A 528 10.35 -25.11 -3.30
N SER A 529 10.09 -26.30 -2.76
CA SER A 529 8.77 -26.72 -2.27
C SER A 529 8.77 -26.92 -0.75
N GLY A 530 7.76 -26.37 -0.09
CA GLY A 530 7.57 -26.48 1.37
C GLY A 530 6.15 -26.93 1.71
N GLY A 531 5.93 -27.29 2.97
CA GLY A 531 4.60 -27.62 3.47
C GLY A 531 3.61 -26.44 3.32
N PRO A 532 2.30 -26.67 3.54
CA PRO A 532 1.28 -25.62 3.42
C PRO A 532 1.60 -24.34 4.21
N THR A 533 2.25 -24.48 5.36
CA THR A 533 2.64 -23.38 6.26
C THR A 533 4.08 -22.89 6.09
N ASP A 534 4.88 -23.51 5.22
CA ASP A 534 6.25 -23.08 4.95
C ASP A 534 6.26 -22.01 3.86
N TRP A 535 6.33 -20.74 4.27
CA TRP A 535 6.34 -19.59 3.38
C TRP A 535 7.75 -19.19 2.91
N SER A 536 8.78 -19.99 3.21
CA SER A 536 10.12 -19.80 2.64
C SER A 536 10.27 -20.39 1.24
N GLN A 537 9.29 -21.19 0.80
CA GLN A 537 9.33 -22.00 -0.42
C GLN A 537 8.18 -21.65 -1.37
N ALA A 538 8.49 -21.28 -2.61
CA ALA A 538 7.53 -20.77 -3.59
C ALA A 538 6.46 -21.79 -4.03
N TRP A 539 6.72 -23.09 -3.84
CA TRP A 539 5.86 -24.16 -4.29
C TRP A 539 5.26 -24.96 -3.14
N LEU A 540 3.99 -25.34 -3.29
CA LEU A 540 3.35 -26.37 -2.49
C LEU A 540 3.24 -27.64 -3.31
N GLU A 541 3.82 -28.73 -2.81
CA GLU A 541 3.64 -30.04 -3.43
C GLU A 541 2.24 -30.60 -3.11
N LEU A 542 1.49 -30.95 -4.16
CA LEU A 542 0.14 -31.50 -4.04
C LEU A 542 0.11 -33.03 -4.08
N GLY A 543 1.19 -33.67 -4.54
CA GLY A 543 1.35 -35.13 -4.54
C GLY A 543 1.94 -35.67 -5.85
N ALA A 544 2.03 -37.00 -5.93
CA ALA A 544 2.51 -37.69 -7.12
C ALA A 544 1.45 -37.75 -8.23
N CYS A 545 1.90 -37.69 -9.49
CA CYS A 545 1.10 -38.02 -10.66
C CYS A 545 0.59 -39.46 -10.58
N ARG A 546 -0.60 -39.74 -11.13
CA ARG A 546 -1.13 -41.10 -11.31
C ARG A 546 -1.67 -41.31 -12.70
#